data_AF-A0A0K2UFP7-F1
#
_entry.id   AF-A0A0K2UFP7-F1
#
_cell.length_a   1.000
_cell.length_b   1.000
_cell.length_c   1.000
_cell.angle_alpha   90.00
_cell.angle_beta   90.00
_cell.angle_gamma   90.00
#
_symmetry.space_group_name_H-M   'P 1'
#
loop_
_entity.id
_entity.type
_entity.pdbx_description
1 polymer ?
#
loop_
_entity_poly.entity_id
_entity_poly.type
_entity_poly.pdbx_seq_one_letter_code
_entity_poly.pdbx_strand_id
1 'polypeptide(L)' 'VVAGRNYFAKVKAGDNDHIHVRIYHDLSNTKTLTSVQTEKSHEDEIEYF' A
#
# COMPACT_ATOMS: atom_id res chain seq x y z
N VAL A 1 9.03 -5.72 -13.26
CA VAL A 1 9.74 -4.41 -13.32
C VAL A 1 8.76 -3.35 -13.80
N VAL A 2 8.78 -2.15 -13.22
CA VAL A 2 7.91 -1.02 -13.61
C VAL A 2 8.76 0.22 -13.92
N ALA A 3 8.24 1.14 -14.72
CA ALA A 3 8.88 2.43 -15.00
C ALA A 3 8.58 3.45 -13.88
N GLY A 4 9.05 3.14 -12.67
CA GLY A 4 8.74 3.89 -11.46
C GLY A 4 9.00 3.06 -10.22
N ARG A 5 8.30 3.37 -9.12
CA ARG A 5 8.41 2.64 -7.86
C ARG A 5 7.02 2.34 -7.33
N ASN A 6 6.78 1.09 -6.94
CA ASN A 6 5.64 0.75 -6.11
C ASN A 6 6.06 0.80 -4.64
N TYR A 7 5.25 1.47 -3.84
CA TYR A 7 5.33 1.40 -2.39
C TYR A 7 4.17 0.56 -1.90
N PHE A 8 4.47 -0.34 -0.97
CA PHE A 8 3.48 -1.06 -0.21
C PHE A 8 3.58 -0.59 1.23
N ALA A 9 2.46 -0.15 1.80
CA ALA A 9 2.42 0.37 3.15
C ALA A 9 1.26 -0.23 3.93
N LYS A 10 1.53 -0.58 5.19
CA LYS A 10 0.53 -0.94 6.19
C LYS A 10 0.17 0.32 6.96
N VAL A 11 -1.10 0.68 6.97
CA VAL A 11 -1.62 1.90 7.60
C VAL A 11 -2.60 1.49 8.68
N LYS A 12 -2.37 1.94 9.92
CA LYS A 12 -3.31 1.74 11.04
C LYS A 12 -4.56 2.60 10.80
N ALA A 13 -5.73 1.96 10.72
CA ALA A 13 -7.02 2.59 10.47
C ALA A 13 -7.93 2.61 11.71
N GLY A 14 -7.61 1.81 12.72
CA GLY A 14 -8.28 1.76 14.02
C GLY A 14 -7.44 0.98 15.04
N ASP A 15 -8.00 0.65 16.21
CA ASP A 15 -7.23 0.02 17.29
C ASP A 15 -6.59 -1.32 16.86
N ASN A 16 -7.36 -2.18 16.19
CA ASN A 16 -6.93 -3.47 15.64
C ASN A 16 -7.07 -3.55 14.11
N ASP A 17 -7.46 -2.45 13.46
CA ASP A 17 -7.76 -2.42 12.03
C ASP A 17 -6.64 -1.73 11.26
N HIS A 18 -6.23 -2.35 10.17
CA HIS A 18 -5.22 -1.85 9.26
C HIS A 18 -5.72 -1.97 7.82
N ILE A 19 -5.15 -1.13 6.96
CA ILE A 19 -5.28 -1.27 5.51
C ILE A 19 -3.90 -1.43 4.91
N HIS A 20 -3.79 -2.27 3.89
CA HIS A 20 -2.60 -2.30 3.05
C HIS A 20 -2.87 -1.48 1.80
N VAL A 21 -1.98 -0.53 1.50
CA VAL A 21 -2.09 0.34 0.33
C VAL A 21 -0.92 0.11 -0.61
N ARG A 22 -1.21 0.14 -1.91
CA ARG A 22 -0.21 0.19 -2.97
C ARG A 22 -0.25 1.55 -3.62
N ILE A 23 0.91 2.21 -3.63
CA ILE A 23 1.09 3.53 -4.24
C ILE A 23 2.08 3.38 -5.37
N TYR A 24 1.67 3.78 -6.56
CA TYR A 24 2.58 3.93 -7.69
C TYR A 24 3.16 5.35 -7.71
N HIS A 25 4.48 5.43 -7.77
CA HIS A 25 5.24 6.66 -7.92
C HIS A 25 5.93 6.63 -9.28
N ASP A 26 5.50 7.49 -10.19
CA ASP A 26 6.07 7.57 -11.54
C ASP A 26 7.37 8.38 -11.56
N LEU A 27 8.03 8.38 -12.73
CA LEU A 27 9.29 9.09 -12.94
C LEU A 27 9.14 10.63 -12.97
N SER A 28 7.91 11.14 -13.08
CA SER A 28 7.58 12.58 -13.05
C SER A 28 7.24 13.09 -11.64
N ASN A 29 7.38 12.23 -10.62
CA ASN A 29 7.09 12.49 -9.21
C ASN A 29 5.58 12.52 -8.85
N THR A 30 4.71 12.06 -9.74
CA THR A 30 3.27 11.88 -9.43
C THR A 30 3.07 10.62 -8.58
N LYS A 31 2.12 10.68 -7.65
CA LYS A 31 1.75 9.54 -6.78
C LYS A 31 0.29 9.18 -6.96
N THR A 32 0.02 7.91 -7.19
CA THR A 32 -1.33 7.39 -7.40
C THR A 32 -1.56 6.21 -6.48
N LEU A 33 -2.68 6.22 -5.75
CA LEU A 33 -3.17 5.06 -5.01
C LEU A 33 -3.73 4.06 -6.03
N THR A 34 -3.07 2.91 -6.19
CA THR A 34 -3.42 1.95 -7.23
C THR A 34 -4.16 0.73 -6.69
N SER A 35 -4.02 0.41 -5.40
CA SER A 35 -4.74 -0.69 -4.76
C SER A 35 -4.88 -0.46 -3.25
N VAL A 36 -5.96 -0.99 -2.67
CA VAL A 36 -6.24 -0.98 -1.24
C VAL A 36 -6.80 -2.33 -0.85
N GLN A 37 -6.24 -2.93 0.20
CA GLN A 37 -6.85 -4.06 0.91
C GLN A 37 -7.30 -3.58 2.29
N THR A 38 -8.56 -3.85 2.62
CA THR A 38 -9.17 -3.56 3.91
C THR A 38 -9.13 -4.79 4.82
N GLU A 39 -9.59 -4.64 6.07
CA GLU A 39 -9.75 -5.73 7.03
C GLU A 39 -8.42 -6.45 7.32
N LYS A 40 -7.32 -5.69 7.39
CA LYS A 40 -5.99 -6.20 7.75
C LYS A 40 -5.71 -6.02 9.23
N SER A 41 -4.82 -6.85 9.75
CA SER A 41 -4.30 -6.76 11.11
C SER A 41 -2.90 -6.14 11.14
N HIS A 42 -2.43 -5.82 12.35
CA HIS A 42 -1.04 -5.40 12.55
C HIS A 42 -0.05 -6.52 12.20
N GLU A 43 -0.44 -7.78 12.34
CA GLU A 43 0.43 -8.94 12.16
C GLU A 43 0.47 -9.43 10.71
N ASP A 44 -0.50 -9.03 9.87
CA ASP A 44 -0.56 -9.47 8.47
C ASP A 44 0.66 -8.99 7.68
N GLU A 45 1.42 -9.90 7.08
CA GLU A 45 2.54 -9.49 6.23
C GLU A 45 2.06 -8.71 5.00
N ILE A 46 2.87 -7.75 4.55
CA ILE A 46 2.62 -7.08 3.28
C ILE A 46 3.09 -8.00 2.15
N GLU A 47 2.14 -8.66 1.50
CA GLU A 47 2.36 -9.36 0.24
C GLU A 47 2.21 -8.42 -0.96
N TYR A 48 2.55 -8.91 -2.15
CA TYR A 48 2.32 -8.18 -3.39
C TYR A 48 0.85 -8.29 -3.81
N PHE A 49 0.18 -7.15 -4.02
CA PHE A 49 -1.21 -7.04 -4.47
C PHE A 49 -1.43 -5.83 -5.40
#